data_AF-A0A385FW43-F1
#
_entry.id   AF-A0A385FW43-F1
#
_cell.length_a   1.000
_cell.length_b   1.000
_cell.length_c   1.000
_cell.angle_alpha   90.00
_cell.angle_beta   90.00
_cell.angle_gamma   90.00
#
_symmetry.space_group_name_H-M   'P 1'
#
loop_
_entity.id
_entity.type
_entity.pdbx_description
1 polymer ?
#
loop_
_entity_poly.entity_id
_entity_poly.type
_entity_poly.pdbx_seq_one_letter_code
_entity_poly.pdbx_strand_id
1 'polypeptide(L)'
;MKALNDYGDALTDNIATLQRLLANHQYEEALACMDERLAIITALTDFSRQQKLASAEMATLVRDQLAKEDRLRSLAETFKNEIAMQLVTLGRANKAKSTYHGNR
;
A
#
# COMPACT_ATOMS: atom_id res chain seq x y z
N MET A 1 21.92 -14.82 5.62
CA MET A 1 22.14 -13.53 6.30
C MET A 1 22.06 -12.36 5.33
N LYS A 2 23.09 -12.05 4.51
CA LYS A 2 23.05 -10.90 3.58
C LYS A 2 21.76 -10.82 2.73
N ALA A 3 21.43 -11.88 2.00
CA ALA A 3 20.22 -11.91 1.16
C ALA A 3 18.90 -11.72 1.95
N LEU A 4 18.82 -12.19 3.20
CA LEU A 4 17.62 -12.00 4.03
C LEU A 4 17.48 -10.53 4.46
N ASN A 5 18.61 -9.89 4.77
CA ASN A 5 18.64 -8.46 5.07
C ASN A 5 18.27 -7.64 3.82
N ASP A 6 18.79 -8.01 2.64
CA ASP A 6 18.46 -7.34 1.37
C ASP A 6 16.94 -7.39 1.10
N TYR A 7 16.26 -8.51 1.38
CA TYR A 7 14.80 -8.59 1.31
C TYR A 7 14.10 -7.70 2.36
N GLY A 8 14.64 -7.63 3.56
CA GLY A 8 14.11 -6.77 4.62
C GLY A 8 14.21 -5.28 4.30
N ASP A 9 15.31 -4.87 3.70
CA ASP A 9 15.55 -3.50 3.23
C ASP A 9 14.62 -3.18 2.05
N ALA A 10 14.55 -4.06 1.04
CA ALA A 10 13.64 -3.90 -0.10
C ALA A 10 12.17 -3.74 0.33
N LEU A 11 11.71 -4.57 1.28
CA LEU A 11 10.34 -4.44 1.82
C LEU A 11 10.15 -3.14 2.61
N THR A 12 11.19 -2.63 3.27
CA THR A 12 11.12 -1.37 4.03
C THR A 12 11.08 -0.16 3.11
N ASP A 13 11.94 -0.14 2.10
CA ASP A 13 12.01 0.93 1.09
C ASP A 13 10.73 0.99 0.26
N ASN A 14 10.16 -0.17 -0.07
CA ASN A 14 8.88 -0.28 -0.74
C ASN A 14 7.73 0.33 0.10
N ILE A 15 7.68 0.10 1.42
CA ILE A 15 6.68 0.75 2.29
C ILE A 15 6.86 2.26 2.32
N ALA A 16 8.11 2.74 2.46
CA ALA A 16 8.38 4.18 2.47
C ALA A 16 7.95 4.84 1.15
N THR A 17 8.21 4.16 0.03
CA THR A 17 7.77 4.61 -1.30
C THR A 17 6.25 4.63 -1.40
N LEU A 18 5.57 3.57 -0.97
CA LEU A 18 4.12 3.49 -1.02
C LEU A 18 3.44 4.56 -0.15
N GLN A 19 3.97 4.82 1.05
CA GLN A 19 3.48 5.91 1.91
C GLN A 19 3.59 7.27 1.23
N ARG A 20 4.73 7.56 0.57
CA ARG A 20 4.95 8.80 -0.18
C ARG A 20 3.99 8.91 -1.37
N LEU A 21 3.78 7.84 -2.12
CA LEU A 21 2.88 7.83 -3.27
C LEU A 21 1.42 8.08 -2.85
N LEU A 22 0.96 7.40 -1.79
CA LEU A 22 -0.37 7.59 -1.23
C LEU A 22 -0.56 9.04 -0.72
N ALA A 23 0.41 9.60 0.00
CA ALA A 23 0.37 10.98 0.47
C ALA A 23 0.33 12.02 -0.67
N ASN A 24 0.88 11.70 -1.83
CA ASN A 24 0.85 12.55 -3.02
C ASN A 24 -0.34 12.25 -3.95
N HIS A 25 -1.29 11.41 -3.54
CA HIS A 25 -2.43 10.96 -4.36
C HIS A 25 -2.02 10.28 -5.68
N GLN A 26 -0.82 9.70 -5.74
CA GLN A 26 -0.30 8.95 -6.89
C GLN A 26 -0.77 7.49 -6.83
N TYR A 27 -2.07 7.29 -7.04
CA TYR A 27 -2.71 6.00 -6.77
C TYR A 27 -2.33 4.88 -7.75
N GLU A 28 -2.10 5.21 -9.03
CA GLU A 28 -1.69 4.21 -10.03
C GLU A 28 -0.28 3.70 -9.74
N GLU A 29 0.65 4.62 -9.44
CA GLU A 29 2.01 4.26 -9.04
C GLU A 29 2.02 3.53 -7.69
N ALA A 30 1.12 3.89 -6.77
CA ALA A 30 0.94 3.17 -5.51
C ALA A 30 0.51 1.72 -5.74
N LEU A 31 -0.40 1.46 -6.69
CA LEU A 31 -0.80 0.10 -7.07
C LEU A 31 0.36 -0.68 -7.68
N ALA A 32 1.12 -0.09 -8.60
CA ALA A 32 2.33 -0.72 -9.16
C ALA A 32 3.36 -1.04 -8.06
N CYS A 33 3.54 -0.14 -7.09
CA CYS A 33 4.41 -0.37 -5.93
C CYS A 33 3.91 -1.53 -5.04
N MET A 34 2.59 -1.77 -4.97
CA MET A 34 2.03 -2.95 -4.28
C MET A 34 2.26 -4.24 -5.06
N ASP A 35 2.21 -4.21 -6.39
CA ASP A 35 2.54 -5.37 -7.22
C ASP A 35 4.02 -5.77 -7.04
N GLU A 36 4.93 -4.79 -7.04
CA GLU A 36 6.35 -5.01 -6.72
C GLU A 36 6.52 -5.65 -5.34
N ARG A 37 5.74 -5.18 -4.36
CA ARG A 37 5.77 -5.72 -3.01
C ARG A 37 5.38 -7.19 -2.96
N LEU A 38 4.31 -7.56 -3.65
CA LEU A 38 3.87 -8.96 -3.75
C LEU A 38 4.95 -9.82 -4.40
N ALA A 39 5.61 -9.32 -5.45
CA ALA A 39 6.73 -10.03 -6.08
C ALA A 39 7.90 -10.25 -5.12
N ILE A 40 8.26 -9.26 -4.30
CA ILE A 40 9.31 -9.39 -3.27
C ILE A 40 8.92 -10.46 -2.23
N ILE A 41 7.68 -10.45 -1.75
CA ILE A 41 7.17 -11.44 -0.78
C ILE A 41 7.19 -12.86 -1.37
N THR A 42 6.79 -13.02 -2.64
CA THR A 42 6.87 -14.30 -3.34
C THR A 42 8.32 -14.79 -3.43
N ALA A 43 9.25 -13.93 -3.85
CA ALA A 43 10.66 -14.27 -3.95
C ALA A 43 11.27 -14.65 -2.58
N LEU A 44 10.92 -13.91 -1.52
CA LEU A 44 11.32 -14.22 -0.14
C LEU A 44 10.74 -15.56 0.34
N THR A 45 9.48 -15.85 -0.01
CA THR A 45 8.83 -17.13 0.32
C THR A 45 9.57 -18.30 -0.33
N ASP A 46 9.89 -18.20 -1.61
CA ASP A 46 10.61 -19.24 -2.33
C ASP A 46 12.05 -19.39 -1.83
N PHE A 47 12.73 -18.29 -1.55
CA PHE A 47 14.04 -18.28 -0.91
C PHE A 47 14.02 -19.01 0.44
N SER A 48 13.02 -18.75 1.28
CA SER A 48 12.87 -19.39 2.59
C SER A 48 12.74 -20.92 2.49
N ARG A 49 11.99 -21.39 1.48
CA ARG A 49 11.79 -22.82 1.19
C ARG A 49 13.08 -23.48 0.70
N GLN A 50 13.77 -22.84 -0.26
CA GLN A 50 15.00 -23.37 -0.86
C GLN A 50 16.12 -23.49 0.17
N GLN A 51 16.28 -22.48 1.02
CA GLN A 51 17.32 -22.47 2.05
C GLN A 51 16.94 -23.27 3.31
N LYS A 52 15.74 -23.85 3.37
CA LYS A 52 15.17 -24.49 4.58
C LYS A 52 15.31 -23.59 5.81
N LEU A 53 15.07 -22.28 5.64
CA LEU A 53 15.22 -21.29 6.69
C LEU A 53 14.08 -21.42 7.70
N ALA A 54 14.20 -22.34 8.64
CA ALA A 54 13.43 -22.37 9.89
C ALA A 54 14.12 -21.53 10.97
N SER A 55 14.63 -20.34 10.60
CA SER A 55 15.44 -19.49 11.47
C SER A 55 14.56 -18.45 12.18
N ALA A 56 14.84 -18.20 13.45
CA ALA A 56 14.22 -17.13 14.25
C ALA A 56 14.29 -15.76 13.56
N GLU A 57 15.30 -15.54 12.70
CA GLU A 57 15.48 -14.33 11.91
C GLU A 57 14.34 -14.12 10.90
N MET A 58 13.88 -15.19 10.23
CA MET A 58 12.76 -15.12 9.30
C MET A 58 11.47 -14.77 10.05
N ALA A 59 11.26 -15.36 11.22
CA ALA A 59 10.11 -15.04 12.07
C ALA A 59 10.14 -13.59 12.57
N THR A 60 11.31 -13.05 12.90
CA THR A 60 11.47 -11.63 13.25
C THR A 60 11.16 -10.74 12.07
N LEU A 61 11.71 -11.02 10.88
CA LEU A 61 11.42 -10.25 9.67
C LEU A 61 9.91 -10.24 9.35
N VAL A 62 9.24 -11.40 9.43
CA VAL A 62 7.79 -11.49 9.20
C VAL A 62 7.02 -10.63 10.19
N ARG A 63 7.34 -10.70 11.49
CA ARG A 63 6.65 -9.89 12.51
C ARG A 63 6.83 -8.40 12.29
N ASP A 64 8.05 -7.98 11.97
CA ASP A 64 8.36 -6.58 11.70
C ASP A 64 7.62 -6.06 10.47
N GLN A 65 7.56 -6.85 9.39
CA GLN A 65 6.84 -6.48 8.18
C GLN A 65 5.33 -6.48 8.39
N LEU A 66 4.77 -7.43 9.14
CA LEU A 66 3.35 -7.46 9.48
C LEU A 66 2.91 -6.22 10.25
N ALA A 67 3.70 -5.78 11.24
CA ALA A 67 3.41 -4.56 11.99
C ALA A 67 3.42 -3.30 11.10
N LYS A 68 4.28 -3.27 10.07
CA LYS A 68 4.30 -2.17 9.09
C LYS A 68 3.09 -2.24 8.16
N GLU A 69 2.65 -3.44 7.77
CA GLU A 69 1.43 -3.62 6.96
C GLU A 69 0.17 -3.11 7.64
N ASP A 70 0.00 -3.41 8.92
CA ASP A 70 -1.21 -2.97 9.63
C ASP A 70 -1.32 -1.44 9.68
N ARG A 71 -0.18 -0.74 9.78
CA ARG A 71 -0.11 0.72 9.70
C ARG A 71 -0.44 1.22 8.29
N LEU A 72 0.11 0.57 7.27
CA LEU A 72 -0.17 0.91 5.88
C LEU A 72 -1.65 0.70 5.51
N ARG A 73 -2.26 -0.39 5.97
CA ARG A 73 -3.69 -0.67 5.79
C ARG A 73 -4.55 0.44 6.38
N SER A 74 -4.22 0.89 7.59
CA SER A 74 -4.92 2.00 8.24
C SER A 74 -4.83 3.29 7.42
N LEU A 75 -3.66 3.58 6.86
CA LEU A 75 -3.44 4.74 5.99
C LEU A 75 -4.25 4.63 4.68
N ALA A 76 -4.24 3.47 4.03
CA ALA A 76 -5.02 3.22 2.81
C ALA A 76 -6.53 3.40 3.05
N GLU A 77 -7.05 2.94 4.20
CA GLU A 77 -8.45 3.15 4.58
C GLU A 77 -8.79 4.64 4.78
N THR A 78 -7.89 5.43 5.37
CA THR A 78 -8.05 6.89 5.45
C THR A 78 -8.20 7.50 4.05
N PHE A 79 -7.31 7.16 3.12
CA PHE A 79 -7.40 7.68 1.75
C PHE A 79 -8.67 7.22 1.02
N LYS A 80 -9.11 5.98 1.22
CA LYS A 80 -10.38 5.49 0.65
C LYS A 80 -11.56 6.35 1.12
N ASN A 81 -11.59 6.68 2.41
CA ASN A 81 -12.64 7.53 2.99
C ASN A 81 -12.58 8.96 2.45
N GLU A 82 -11.38 9.53 2.30
CA GLU A 82 -11.18 10.85 1.70
C GLU A 82 -11.70 10.92 0.26
N ILE A 83 -11.33 9.95 -0.58
CA ILE A 83 -11.82 9.85 -1.97
C ILE A 83 -13.35 9.74 -1.99
N ALA A 84 -13.94 8.92 -1.12
CA ALA A 84 -15.39 8.77 -1.04
C ALA A 84 -16.08 10.11 -0.69
N MET A 85 -15.54 10.87 0.26
CA MET A 85 -16.07 12.21 0.61
C MET A 85 -15.96 13.22 -0.54
N GLN A 86 -14.84 13.21 -1.27
CA GLN A 86 -14.65 14.06 -2.45
C GLN A 86 -15.69 13.73 -3.53
N LEU A 87 -15.92 12.44 -3.81
CA LEU A 87 -16.93 12.00 -4.78
C LEU A 87 -18.36 12.42 -4.38
N VAL A 88 -18.73 12.29 -3.10
CA VAL A 88 -20.03 12.77 -2.59
C VAL A 88 -20.17 14.28 -2.77
N THR A 89 -19.12 15.04 -2.48
CA THR A 89 -19.10 16.50 -2.61
C THR A 89 -19.27 16.93 -4.08
N LEU A 90 -18.54 16.29 -4.99
CA LEU A 90 -18.67 16.51 -6.43
C LEU A 90 -20.08 16.16 -6.94
N GLY A 91 -20.64 15.03 -6.48
CA GLY A 91 -22.01 14.63 -6.83
C GLY A 91 -23.07 15.65 -6.40
N ARG A 92 -22.94 16.19 -5.18
CA ARG A 92 -23.83 17.27 -4.68
C ARG A 92 -23.69 18.55 -5.49
N ALA A 93 -22.45 18.97 -5.79
CA ALA A 93 -22.19 20.15 -6.60
C ALA A 93 -22.75 20.02 -8.02
N ASN A 94 -22.61 18.85 -8.64
CA ASN A 94 -23.18 18.56 -9.96
C ASN A 94 -24.71 18.56 -9.95
N LYS A 95 -25.34 17.97 -8.92
CA LYS A 95 -26.79 18.03 -8.75
C LYS A 95 -27.28 19.48 -8.63
N ALA A 96 -26.63 20.29 -7.79
CA ALA A 96 -26.98 21.69 -7.65
C ALA A 96 -26.89 22.45 -8.98
N LYS A 97 -25.78 22.30 -9.74
CA LYS A 97 -25.62 22.92 -11.07
C LYS A 97 -26.71 22.49 -12.06
N SER A 98 -27.07 21.20 -12.07
CA SER A 98 -28.15 20.69 -12.93
C SER A 98 -29.51 21.34 -12.62
N THR A 99 -29.85 21.48 -11.33
CA THR A 99 -31.11 22.13 -10.91
C THR A 99 -31.18 23.60 -11.33
N TYR A 100 -30.06 24.34 -11.30
CA TYR A 100 -30.02 25.74 -11.70
C TYR A 100 -30.03 25.95 -13.22
N HIS A 101 -29.62 24.96 -14.04
CA HIS A 101 -29.70 25.03 -15.50
C HIS A 101 -31.01 24.47 -16.09
N GLY A 102 -31.73 23.60 -15.37
CA GLY A 102 -33.02 23.06 -15.81
C GLY A 102 -34.22 24.02 -15.63
N ASN A 103 -34.04 25.11 -14.88
CA ASN A 103 -35.09 26.13 -14.63
C ASN A 103 -34.97 27.36 -15.53
N ARG A 104 -34.48 27.22 -16.76
CA ARG A 104 -34.39 28.33 -17.73
C ARG A 104 -35.17 28.04 -19.01
#